data_AF-A0A1I5TSA1-F1
#
_entry.id   AF-A0A1I5TSA1-F1
#
_cell.length_a   1.000
_cell.length_b   1.000
_cell.length_c   1.000
_cell.angle_alpha   90.00
_cell.angle_beta   90.00
_cell.angle_gamma   90.00
#
_symmetry.space_group_name_H-M   'P 1'
#
loop_
_entity.id
_entity.type
_entity.pdbx_description
1 polymer ?
#
loop_
_entity_poly.entity_id
_entity_poly.type
_entity_poly.pdbx_seq_one_letter_code
_entity_poly.pdbx_strand_id
1 'polypeptide(L)'
;MKKHWYDYLWIVSLTYLILGFFNILFAWLGLFCFFIPLIISVTKGTKGYCNRYCGRGQLFGLLGGRFGLSRKKDIPKWMKSKWFRYGFLVFFFAMFFVMLWNTYLVFAEAQDLKQVVTLLWTFKLPWQWAYHGTFFHPGVAQFAFGFYSVMLTSTVLGLITMVLFKPRSWCVYCPMGTMTQLICKARNGKV
;
A
#
# COMPACT_ATOMS: atom_id res chain seq x y z
N MET A 1 17.80 24.28 5.22
CA MET A 1 16.74 23.86 4.27
C MET A 1 15.39 23.91 4.99
N LYS A 2 14.44 24.72 4.54
CA LYS A 2 13.08 24.79 5.13
C LYS A 2 12.37 23.46 4.87
N LYS A 3 12.04 22.70 5.92
CA LYS A 3 11.25 21.46 5.81
C LYS A 3 9.81 21.85 5.49
N HIS A 4 9.26 21.33 4.41
CA HIS A 4 7.88 21.61 4.03
C HIS A 4 6.94 20.71 4.82
N TRP A 5 5.69 21.14 5.08
CA TRP A 5 4.69 20.33 5.81
C TRP A 5 4.52 18.91 5.23
N TYR A 6 4.63 18.79 3.91
CA TYR A 6 4.52 17.52 3.19
C TYR A 6 5.70 16.56 3.42
N ASP A 7 6.84 17.02 3.94
CA ASP A 7 7.99 16.16 4.28
C ASP A 7 7.74 15.29 5.53
N TYR A 8 6.61 15.49 6.21
CA TYR A 8 6.18 14.72 7.39
C TYR A 8 5.09 13.69 7.09
N LEU A 9 4.66 13.52 5.83
CA LEU A 9 3.62 12.52 5.46
C LEU A 9 4.05 11.07 5.71
N TRP A 10 5.34 10.80 5.85
CA TRP A 10 5.84 9.51 6.31
C TRP A 10 5.46 9.20 7.77
N ILE A 11 5.35 10.22 8.63
CA ILE A 11 4.91 10.06 10.04
C ILE A 11 3.47 9.59 10.03
N VAL A 12 2.60 10.27 9.28
CA VAL A 12 1.20 9.86 9.11
C VAL A 12 1.10 8.42 8.62
N SER A 13 1.98 8.02 7.69
CA SER A 13 2.00 6.65 7.18
C SER A 13 2.41 5.60 8.21
N LEU A 14 3.39 5.93 9.03
CA LEU A 14 3.86 5.06 10.10
C LEU A 14 2.84 5.01 11.25
N THR A 15 2.21 6.13 11.58
CA THR A 15 1.17 6.23 12.61
C THR A 15 -0.01 5.33 12.29
N TYR A 16 -0.58 5.35 11.07
CA TYR A 16 -1.72 4.47 10.79
C TYR A 16 -1.32 2.98 10.73
N LEU A 17 -0.09 2.64 10.35
CA LEU A 17 0.37 1.24 10.35
C LEU A 17 0.52 0.70 11.78
N ILE A 18 1.06 1.52 12.67
CA ILE A 18 1.18 1.21 14.10
C ILE A 18 -0.20 1.16 14.74
N LEU A 19 -1.06 2.14 14.47
CA LEU A 19 -2.44 2.12 14.98
C LEU A 19 -3.21 0.89 14.49
N GLY A 20 -3.05 0.50 13.21
CA GLY A 20 -3.63 -0.73 12.67
C GLY A 20 -3.10 -2.02 13.31
N PHE A 21 -1.90 -1.99 13.89
CA PHE A 21 -1.33 -3.10 14.66
C PHE A 21 -2.09 -3.31 15.98
N PHE A 22 -2.45 -2.22 16.67
CA PHE A 22 -3.16 -2.25 17.95
C PHE A 22 -4.68 -2.34 17.80
N ASN A 23 -5.23 -1.67 16.79
CA ASN A 23 -6.65 -1.70 16.50
C ASN A 23 -6.87 -1.70 14.98
N ILE A 24 -7.37 -2.83 14.48
CA ILE A 24 -7.47 -3.09 13.05
C ILE A 24 -8.36 -2.06 12.33
N LEU A 25 -9.33 -1.44 13.01
CA LEU A 25 -10.24 -0.46 12.41
C LEU A 25 -9.52 0.79 11.88
N PHE A 26 -8.35 1.12 12.41
CA PHE A 26 -7.56 2.24 11.88
C PHE A 26 -7.02 1.97 10.47
N ALA A 27 -7.07 0.72 9.97
CA ALA A 27 -6.75 0.41 8.58
C ALA A 27 -7.61 1.21 7.59
N TRP A 28 -8.85 1.59 7.97
CA TRP A 28 -9.71 2.46 7.17
C TRP A 28 -9.08 3.83 6.88
N LEU A 29 -8.28 4.39 7.79
CA LEU A 29 -7.53 5.63 7.54
C LEU A 29 -6.52 5.48 6.40
N GLY A 30 -6.01 4.26 6.18
CA GLY A 30 -5.14 3.94 5.06
C GLY A 30 -5.83 4.08 3.70
N LEU A 31 -7.17 4.07 3.62
CA LEU A 31 -7.87 4.30 2.35
C LEU A 31 -7.61 5.69 1.80
N PHE A 32 -7.45 6.70 2.65
CA PHE A 32 -7.07 8.04 2.21
C PHE A 32 -5.77 8.01 1.41
N CYS A 33 -4.76 7.24 1.84
CA CYS A 33 -3.49 7.14 1.11
C CYS A 33 -3.60 6.38 -0.23
N PHE A 34 -4.68 5.61 -0.41
CA PHE A 34 -4.99 4.87 -1.63
C PHE A 34 -5.78 5.74 -2.62
N PHE A 35 -6.81 6.45 -2.16
CA PHE A 35 -7.67 7.26 -3.01
C PHE A 35 -7.08 8.61 -3.43
N ILE A 36 -6.37 9.30 -2.53
CA ILE A 36 -5.76 10.61 -2.83
C ILE A 36 -4.86 10.58 -4.10
N PRO A 37 -3.91 9.63 -4.27
CA PRO A 37 -3.13 9.56 -5.51
C PRO A 37 -3.98 9.35 -6.76
N LEU A 38 -5.01 8.52 -6.68
CA LEU A 38 -5.90 8.23 -7.80
C LEU A 38 -6.69 9.48 -8.17
N ILE A 39 -7.32 10.15 -7.21
CA ILE A 39 -8.06 11.41 -7.42
C ILE A 39 -7.16 12.47 -8.04
N ILE A 40 -5.93 12.66 -7.54
CA ILE A 40 -4.98 13.62 -8.09
C ILE A 40 -4.57 13.24 -9.53
N SER A 41 -4.35 11.95 -9.80
CA SER A 41 -4.01 11.51 -11.16
C SER A 41 -5.15 11.71 -12.15
N VAL A 42 -6.40 11.51 -11.72
CA VAL A 42 -7.60 11.74 -12.53
C VAL A 42 -7.83 13.24 -12.75
N THR A 43 -7.77 14.06 -11.70
CA THR A 43 -8.10 15.51 -11.75
C THR A 43 -6.98 16.40 -12.29
N LYS A 44 -5.71 16.11 -11.93
CA LYS A 44 -4.55 16.90 -12.37
C LYS A 44 -3.72 16.24 -13.47
N GLY A 45 -3.88 14.95 -13.74
CA GLY A 45 -3.15 14.28 -14.84
C GLY A 45 -1.66 14.14 -14.56
N THR A 46 -1.23 14.35 -13.30
CA THR A 46 0.17 14.31 -12.90
C THR A 46 0.44 13.23 -11.87
N LYS A 47 1.67 12.72 -11.87
CA LYS A 47 2.19 11.81 -10.84
C LYS A 47 2.73 12.55 -9.61
N GLY A 48 2.26 13.77 -9.36
CA GLY A 48 2.77 14.63 -8.28
C GLY A 48 2.72 13.94 -6.92
N TYR A 49 1.64 13.20 -6.65
CA TYR A 49 1.49 12.45 -5.41
C TYR A 49 2.56 11.38 -5.22
N CYS A 50 2.70 10.46 -6.18
CA CYS A 50 3.68 9.37 -6.09
C CYS A 50 5.13 9.88 -6.03
N ASN A 51 5.43 10.99 -6.70
CA ASN A 51 6.79 11.53 -6.77
C ASN A 51 7.21 12.32 -5.51
N ARG A 52 6.28 13.10 -4.93
CA ARG A 52 6.60 14.10 -3.89
C ARG A 52 5.85 13.91 -2.57
N TYR A 53 4.60 13.43 -2.60
CA TYR A 53 3.72 13.37 -1.42
C TYR A 53 3.51 11.96 -0.87
N CYS A 54 4.04 10.93 -1.51
CA CYS A 54 3.84 9.55 -1.08
C CYS A 54 4.58 9.28 0.24
N GLY A 55 3.84 9.21 1.35
CA GLY A 55 4.42 9.02 2.70
C GLY A 55 5.29 7.77 2.83
N ARG A 56 4.89 6.63 2.24
CA ARG A 56 5.75 5.43 2.20
C ARG A 56 7.03 5.62 1.37
N GLY A 57 6.95 6.37 0.26
CA GLY A 57 8.11 6.65 -0.58
C GLY A 57 9.11 7.57 0.10
N GLN A 58 8.60 8.51 0.91
CA GLN A 58 9.40 9.34 1.81
C GLN A 58 10.01 8.52 2.94
N LEU A 59 9.25 7.60 3.56
CA LEU A 59 9.74 6.69 4.59
C LEU A 59 10.92 5.85 4.09
N PHE A 60 10.80 5.21 2.93
CA PHE A 60 11.90 4.44 2.35
C PHE A 60 13.07 5.32 1.92
N GLY A 61 12.82 6.53 1.44
CA GLY A 61 13.86 7.52 1.13
C GLY A 61 14.63 7.98 2.37
N LEU A 62 13.96 8.16 3.51
CA LEU A 62 14.57 8.54 4.78
C LEU A 62 15.38 7.38 5.36
N LEU A 63 14.79 6.17 5.43
CA LEU A 63 15.43 4.97 5.96
C LEU A 63 16.62 4.52 5.09
N GLY A 64 16.45 4.40 3.78
CA GLY A 64 17.54 3.98 2.90
C GLY A 64 18.56 5.09 2.63
N GLY A 65 18.17 6.36 2.72
CA GLY A 65 19.03 7.50 2.45
C GLY A 65 19.80 7.97 3.69
N ARG A 66 19.07 8.44 4.71
CA ARG A 66 19.64 9.06 5.92
C ARG A 66 20.15 8.02 6.92
N PHE A 67 19.44 6.92 7.11
CA PHE A 67 19.88 5.82 8.00
C PHE A 67 20.81 4.81 7.30
N GLY A 68 21.04 4.95 5.99
CA GLY A 68 22.00 4.12 5.27
C GLY A 68 21.62 2.63 5.16
N LEU A 69 20.39 2.25 5.50
CA LEU A 69 19.91 0.85 5.51
C LEU A 69 19.77 0.21 4.11
N SER A 70 20.17 0.92 3.05
CA SER A 70 20.02 0.52 1.66
C SER A 70 21.38 0.28 1.02
N ARG A 71 21.53 -0.86 0.33
CA ARG A 71 22.76 -1.20 -0.41
C ARG A 71 23.02 -0.29 -1.63
N LYS A 72 22.10 0.63 -1.94
CA LYS A 72 22.14 1.60 -3.06
C LYS A 72 22.37 0.97 -4.45
N LYS A 73 22.28 -0.36 -4.55
CA LYS A 73 22.45 -1.13 -5.79
C LYS A 73 21.30 -0.86 -6.74
N ASP A 74 21.62 -0.74 -8.04
CA ASP A 74 20.59 -0.57 -9.05
C ASP A 74 19.65 -1.78 -9.14
N ILE A 75 18.37 -1.48 -9.33
CA ILE A 75 17.32 -2.48 -9.50
C ILE A 75 17.56 -3.23 -10.81
N PRO A 76 17.43 -4.57 -10.85
CA PRO A 76 17.60 -5.36 -12.06
C PRO A 76 16.64 -4.91 -13.17
N LYS A 77 17.12 -4.99 -14.42
CA LYS A 77 16.38 -4.53 -15.61
C LYS A 77 15.02 -5.22 -15.76
N TRP A 78 14.91 -6.49 -15.37
CA TRP A 78 13.65 -7.24 -15.41
C TRP A 78 12.57 -6.66 -14.49
N MET A 79 12.90 -6.23 -13.27
CA MET A 79 11.93 -5.57 -12.38
C MET A 79 11.47 -4.19 -12.88
N LYS A 80 12.29 -3.54 -13.72
CA LYS A 80 11.91 -2.29 -14.39
C LYS A 80 11.03 -2.53 -15.62
N SER A 81 10.96 -3.75 -16.14
CA SER A 81 10.24 -4.10 -17.38
C SER A 81 8.73 -3.86 -17.26
N LYS A 82 8.07 -3.57 -18.40
CA LYS A 82 6.61 -3.41 -18.45
C LYS A 82 5.91 -4.69 -17.99
N TRP A 83 6.43 -5.85 -18.40
CA TRP A 83 5.86 -7.15 -18.07
C TRP A 83 5.81 -7.39 -16.56
N PHE A 84 6.91 -7.16 -15.83
CA PHE A 84 6.92 -7.30 -14.38
C PHE A 84 5.98 -6.31 -13.69
N ARG A 85 5.95 -5.05 -14.13
CA ARG A 85 5.06 -4.03 -13.52
C ARG A 85 3.58 -4.35 -13.70
N TYR A 86 3.18 -4.80 -14.90
CA TYR A 86 1.79 -5.18 -15.16
C TYR A 86 1.43 -6.52 -14.51
N GLY A 87 2.33 -7.51 -14.53
CA GLY A 87 2.14 -8.77 -13.82
C GLY A 87 1.96 -8.55 -12.32
N PHE A 88 2.80 -7.71 -11.70
CA PHE A 88 2.66 -7.35 -10.30
C PHE A 88 1.39 -6.55 -10.01
N LEU A 89 0.96 -5.68 -10.94
CA LEU A 89 -0.29 -4.96 -10.83
C LEU A 89 -1.50 -5.92 -10.85
N VAL A 90 -1.53 -6.88 -11.76
CA VAL A 90 -2.59 -7.89 -11.86
C VAL A 90 -2.61 -8.76 -10.60
N PHE A 91 -1.45 -9.22 -10.13
CA PHE A 91 -1.34 -9.95 -8.87
C PHE A 91 -1.92 -9.16 -7.70
N PHE A 92 -1.57 -7.88 -7.59
CA PHE A 92 -2.07 -7.03 -6.52
C PHE A 92 -3.59 -6.78 -6.62
N PHE A 93 -4.12 -6.62 -7.83
CA PHE A 93 -5.56 -6.51 -8.04
C PHE A 93 -6.29 -7.80 -7.69
N ALA A 94 -5.77 -8.97 -8.06
CA ALA A 94 -6.35 -10.24 -7.66
C ALA A 94 -6.45 -10.34 -6.13
N MET A 95 -5.37 -9.97 -5.43
CA MET A 95 -5.37 -9.93 -3.95
C MET A 95 -6.42 -8.95 -3.39
N PHE A 96 -6.57 -7.78 -4.01
CA PHE A 96 -7.58 -6.79 -3.62
C PHE A 96 -9.01 -7.25 -3.89
N PHE A 97 -9.29 -7.88 -5.04
CA PHE A 97 -10.62 -8.39 -5.36
C PHE A 97 -11.02 -9.56 -4.47
N VAL A 98 -10.10 -10.47 -4.18
CA VAL A 98 -10.38 -11.58 -3.24
C VAL A 98 -10.64 -11.05 -1.83
N MET A 99 -9.94 -10.00 -1.41
CA MET A 99 -10.22 -9.31 -0.15
C MET A 99 -11.64 -8.74 -0.12
N LEU A 100 -12.07 -8.04 -1.17
CA LEU A 100 -13.43 -7.51 -1.30
C LEU A 100 -14.47 -8.63 -1.32
N TRP A 101 -14.20 -9.73 -2.02
CA TRP A 101 -15.09 -10.88 -2.08
C TRP A 101 -15.29 -11.53 -0.70
N ASN A 102 -14.20 -11.76 0.04
CA ASN A 102 -14.30 -12.28 1.42
C ASN A 102 -15.06 -11.31 2.34
N THR A 103 -14.85 -10.00 2.17
CA THR A 103 -15.60 -8.98 2.92
C THR A 103 -17.10 -9.06 2.60
N TYR A 104 -17.45 -9.18 1.31
CA TYR A 104 -18.83 -9.33 0.87
C TYR A 104 -19.48 -10.60 1.42
N LEU A 105 -18.77 -11.73 1.44
CA LEU A 105 -19.29 -12.98 2.03
C LEU A 105 -19.61 -12.85 3.53
N VAL A 106 -18.79 -12.10 4.28
CA VAL A 106 -19.07 -11.82 5.70
C VAL A 106 -20.23 -10.84 5.87
N PHE A 107 -20.44 -9.91 4.91
CA PHE A 107 -21.63 -9.07 4.89
C PHE A 107 -22.91 -9.85 4.55
N ALA A 108 -22.79 -10.88 3.71
CA ALA A 108 -23.88 -11.78 3.36
C ALA A 108 -24.12 -12.88 4.40
N GLU A 109 -23.49 -12.81 5.58
CA GLU A 109 -23.52 -13.80 6.67
C GLU A 109 -23.15 -15.23 6.23
N ALA A 110 -22.55 -15.39 5.05
CA ALA A 110 -22.18 -16.69 4.48
C ALA A 110 -20.86 -17.24 5.06
N GLN A 111 -20.06 -16.41 5.74
CA GLN A 111 -18.84 -16.80 6.44
C GLN A 111 -18.62 -16.00 7.72
N ASP A 112 -18.08 -16.66 8.74
CA ASP A 112 -17.63 -16.02 9.98
C ASP A 112 -16.42 -15.10 9.79
N LEU A 113 -16.25 -14.17 10.74
CA LEU A 113 -15.15 -13.21 10.78
C LEU A 113 -13.79 -13.94 10.85
N LYS A 114 -12.95 -13.75 9.83
CA LYS A 114 -11.58 -14.29 9.79
C LYS A 114 -10.59 -13.23 10.29
N GLN A 115 -10.21 -13.33 11.56
CA GLN A 115 -9.22 -12.47 12.21
C GLN A 115 -7.76 -12.86 11.88
N VAL A 116 -7.46 -13.05 10.59
CA VAL A 116 -6.15 -13.51 10.10
C VAL A 116 -5.62 -12.53 9.08
N VAL A 117 -4.41 -12.01 9.33
CA VAL A 117 -3.69 -11.16 8.39
C VAL A 117 -2.79 -12.05 7.52
N THR A 118 -3.00 -12.02 6.20
CA THR A 118 -2.24 -12.81 5.22
C THR A 118 -1.12 -11.99 4.55
N LEU A 119 0.13 -12.37 4.79
CA LEU A 119 1.28 -11.81 4.10
C LEU A 119 1.51 -12.57 2.80
N LEU A 120 1.46 -11.88 1.66
CA LEU A 120 1.64 -12.48 0.32
C LEU A 120 0.75 -13.72 0.06
N TRP A 121 -0.43 -13.82 0.71
CA TRP A 121 -1.30 -15.01 0.74
C TRP A 121 -0.73 -16.27 1.42
N THR A 122 0.58 -16.44 1.51
CA THR A 122 1.23 -17.65 2.03
C THR A 122 1.38 -17.65 3.55
N PHE A 123 1.60 -16.49 4.17
CA PHE A 123 1.86 -16.40 5.60
C PHE A 123 0.63 -15.90 6.34
N LYS A 124 -0.09 -16.80 7.00
CA LYS A 124 -1.25 -16.48 7.85
C LYS A 124 -0.77 -16.12 9.24
N LEU A 125 -0.74 -14.83 9.56
CA LEU A 125 -0.42 -14.34 10.90
C LEU A 125 -1.72 -14.20 11.72
N PRO A 126 -1.87 -14.94 12.83
CA PRO A 126 -3.02 -14.79 13.71
C PRO A 126 -2.94 -13.41 14.36
N TRP A 127 -3.95 -12.56 14.16
CA TRP A 127 -3.93 -11.16 14.58
C TRP A 127 -5.08 -10.84 15.53
N GLN A 128 -5.36 -11.80 16.40
CA GLN A 128 -6.55 -11.84 17.26
C GLN A 128 -6.54 -10.72 18.31
N TRP A 129 -5.37 -10.24 18.73
CA TRP A 129 -5.24 -9.18 19.75
C TRP A 129 -5.59 -7.78 19.24
N ALA A 130 -5.64 -7.56 17.92
CA ALA A 130 -5.88 -6.24 17.34
C ALA A 130 -7.39 -5.92 17.20
N TYR A 131 -8.26 -6.86 17.55
CA TYR A 131 -9.70 -6.72 17.47
C TYR A 131 -10.31 -6.70 18.86
N HIS A 132 -10.73 -5.51 19.32
CA HIS A 132 -11.31 -5.30 20.64
C HIS A 132 -12.85 -5.32 20.63
N GLY A 133 -13.44 -6.02 19.66
CA GLY A 133 -14.87 -5.95 19.37
C GLY A 133 -15.27 -4.65 18.66
N THR A 134 -16.35 -4.69 17.90
CA THR A 134 -16.91 -3.53 17.19
C THR A 134 -18.38 -3.35 17.49
N PHE A 135 -18.81 -2.09 17.65
CA PHE A 135 -20.22 -1.72 17.55
C PHE A 135 -20.76 -1.78 16.10
N PHE A 136 -19.87 -1.94 15.12
CA PHE A 136 -20.18 -2.02 13.69
C PHE A 136 -20.28 -3.47 13.19
N HIS A 137 -20.96 -3.65 12.06
CA HIS A 137 -21.13 -4.94 11.37
C HIS A 137 -19.79 -5.68 11.19
N PRO A 138 -19.70 -7.00 11.41
CA PRO A 138 -18.45 -7.77 11.32
C PRO A 138 -17.74 -7.64 9.97
N GLY A 139 -18.48 -7.37 8.89
CA GLY A 139 -17.92 -7.07 7.58
C GLY A 139 -16.96 -5.86 7.55
N VAL A 140 -17.17 -4.85 8.42
CA VAL A 140 -16.28 -3.68 8.54
C VAL A 140 -14.91 -4.09 9.11
N ALA A 141 -14.91 -5.03 10.06
CA ALA A 141 -13.70 -5.60 10.62
C ALA A 141 -13.01 -6.52 9.60
N GLN A 142 -13.76 -7.32 8.85
CA GLN A 142 -13.22 -8.17 7.79
C GLN A 142 -12.48 -7.36 6.72
N PHE A 143 -13.09 -6.25 6.27
CA PHE A 143 -12.45 -5.33 5.35
C PHE A 143 -11.14 -4.78 5.92
N ALA A 144 -11.17 -4.36 7.19
CA ALA A 144 -10.01 -3.79 7.85
C ALA A 144 -8.84 -4.79 7.94
N PHE A 145 -9.12 -6.05 8.31
CA PHE A 145 -8.13 -7.13 8.31
C PHE A 145 -7.53 -7.34 6.93
N GLY A 146 -8.39 -7.46 5.92
CA GLY A 146 -7.97 -7.63 4.54
C GLY A 146 -7.11 -6.47 4.02
N PHE A 147 -7.54 -5.24 4.29
CA PHE A 147 -6.86 -4.04 3.81
C PHE A 147 -5.51 -3.85 4.51
N TYR A 148 -5.47 -4.05 5.84
CA TYR A 148 -4.22 -4.05 6.59
C TYR A 148 -3.24 -5.11 6.07
N SER A 149 -3.73 -6.30 5.72
CA SER A 149 -2.96 -7.38 5.07
C SER A 149 -2.23 -6.92 3.81
N VAL A 150 -2.96 -6.23 2.94
CA VAL A 150 -2.46 -5.71 1.67
C VAL A 150 -1.41 -4.62 1.92
N MET A 151 -1.69 -3.71 2.85
CA MET A 151 -0.78 -2.63 3.23
C MET A 151 0.51 -3.16 3.86
N LEU A 152 0.40 -4.09 4.80
CA LEU A 152 1.52 -4.73 5.48
C LEU A 152 2.40 -5.47 4.48
N THR A 153 1.80 -6.28 3.61
CA THR A 153 2.51 -6.98 2.53
C THR A 153 3.29 -6.01 1.65
N SER A 154 2.67 -4.92 1.22
CA SER A 154 3.34 -3.90 0.41
C SER A 154 4.50 -3.21 1.14
N THR A 155 4.38 -3.04 2.46
CA THR A 155 5.40 -2.42 3.30
C THR A 155 6.58 -3.34 3.51
N VAL A 156 6.33 -4.62 3.80
CA VAL A 156 7.37 -5.65 3.96
C VAL A 156 8.16 -5.82 2.66
N LEU A 157 7.49 -5.99 1.52
CA LEU A 157 8.16 -6.04 0.21
C LEU A 157 8.94 -4.75 -0.08
N GLY A 158 8.38 -3.60 0.30
CA GLY A 158 9.04 -2.31 0.15
C GLY A 158 10.32 -2.19 0.98
N LEU A 159 10.30 -2.65 2.24
CA LEU A 159 11.47 -2.71 3.11
C LEU A 159 12.53 -3.67 2.57
N ILE A 160 12.14 -4.89 2.18
CA ILE A 160 13.06 -5.89 1.59
C ILE A 160 13.75 -5.31 0.36
N THR A 161 13.00 -4.73 -0.57
CA THR A 161 13.58 -4.16 -1.79
C THR A 161 14.36 -2.87 -1.55
N MET A 162 14.04 -2.11 -0.51
CA MET A 162 14.84 -0.96 -0.09
C MET A 162 16.20 -1.37 0.46
N VAL A 163 16.25 -2.42 1.29
CA VAL A 163 17.50 -2.96 1.83
C VAL A 163 18.39 -3.52 0.72
N LEU A 164 17.81 -4.28 -0.21
CA LEU A 164 18.56 -4.94 -1.28
C LEU A 164 19.03 -3.99 -2.40
N PHE A 165 18.24 -2.97 -2.74
CA PHE A 165 18.48 -2.09 -3.89
C PHE A 165 18.55 -0.63 -3.44
N LYS A 166 18.10 0.31 -4.27
CA LYS A 166 18.00 1.75 -3.96
C LYS A 166 16.83 2.06 -3.02
N PRO A 167 16.88 3.17 -2.27
CA PRO A 167 15.84 3.53 -1.30
C PRO A 167 14.42 3.60 -1.85
N ARG A 168 14.23 4.01 -3.11
CA ARG A 168 12.90 4.11 -3.75
C ARG A 168 12.60 2.97 -4.72
N SER A 169 13.20 1.79 -4.51
CA SER A 169 13.04 0.67 -5.45
C SER A 169 11.62 0.15 -5.56
N TRP A 170 10.92 0.08 -4.42
CA TRP A 170 9.49 -0.24 -4.37
C TRP A 170 8.65 0.65 -5.29
N CYS A 171 8.93 1.95 -5.33
CA CYS A 171 8.15 2.92 -6.09
C CYS A 171 8.20 2.68 -7.61
N VAL A 172 9.18 1.91 -8.11
CA VAL A 172 9.36 1.63 -9.54
C VAL A 172 8.32 0.65 -10.08
N TYR A 173 7.97 -0.36 -9.29
CA TYR A 173 7.01 -1.40 -9.67
C TYR A 173 5.75 -1.40 -8.80
N CYS A 174 5.63 -0.41 -7.91
CA CYS A 174 4.47 -0.25 -7.06
C CYS A 174 3.16 -0.18 -7.90
N PRO A 175 2.12 -0.95 -7.53
CA PRO A 175 0.87 -1.02 -8.29
C PRO A 175 0.23 0.36 -8.41
N MET A 176 0.24 1.15 -7.34
CA MET A 176 -0.24 2.54 -7.36
C MET A 176 0.50 3.46 -8.33
N GLY A 177 1.82 3.33 -8.42
CA GLY A 177 2.60 4.10 -9.38
C GLY A 177 2.29 3.70 -10.82
N THR A 178 2.03 2.41 -11.05
CA THR A 178 1.64 1.88 -12.36
C THR A 178 0.21 2.30 -12.74
N MET A 179 -0.76 2.23 -11.81
CA MET A 179 -2.14 2.70 -12.05
C MET A 179 -2.18 4.19 -12.37
N THR A 180 -1.58 5.04 -11.52
CA THR A 180 -1.54 6.49 -11.76
C THR A 180 -0.83 6.81 -13.06
N GLN A 181 0.20 6.04 -13.45
CA GLN A 181 0.82 6.17 -14.77
C GLN A 181 -0.14 5.86 -15.92
N LEU A 182 -0.93 4.79 -15.81
CA LEU A 182 -1.92 4.42 -16.81
C LEU A 182 -3.00 5.51 -16.93
N ILE A 183 -3.52 6.00 -15.82
CA ILE A 183 -4.52 7.08 -15.78
C ILE A 183 -3.98 8.35 -16.43
N CYS A 184 -2.77 8.78 -16.06
CA CYS A 184 -2.12 9.94 -16.68
C CYS A 184 -1.90 9.74 -18.18
N LYS A 185 -1.51 8.54 -18.63
CA LYS A 185 -1.33 8.24 -20.05
C LYS A 185 -2.65 8.23 -20.81
N ALA A 186 -3.70 7.62 -20.27
CA ALA A 186 -5.02 7.62 -20.87
C ALA A 186 -5.60 9.04 -20.99
N ARG A 187 -5.29 9.91 -20.01
CA ARG A 187 -5.71 11.30 -20.05
C ARG A 187 -4.88 12.16 -20.99
N ASN A 188 -3.56 12.06 -20.94
CA ASN A 188 -2.65 12.87 -21.77
C ASN A 188 -2.53 12.33 -23.20
N GLY A 189 -2.93 11.08 -23.44
CA GLY A 189 -3.12 10.47 -24.76
C GLY A 189 -4.51 10.68 -25.32
N LYS A 190 -5.37 11.50 -24.68
CA LYS A 190 -6.41 12.24 -25.38
C LYS A 190 -5.78 13.50 -25.99
N VAL A 191 -4.95 13.29 -26.99
CA VAL A 191 -4.60 14.22 -28.08
C VAL A 191 -4.48 13.34 -29.32
#